data_AF-A0A8J2Y463-F1
#
_entry.id   AF-A0A8J2Y463-F1
#
_cell.length_a   1.000
_cell.length_b   1.000
_cell.length_c   1.000
_cell.angle_alpha   90.00
_cell.angle_beta   90.00
_cell.angle_gamma   90.00
#
_symmetry.space_group_name_H-M   'P 1'
#
loop_
_entity.id
_entity.type
_entity.pdbx_description
1 polymer ?
#
loop_
_entity_poly.entity_id
_entity_poly.type
_entity_poly.pdbx_seq_one_letter_code
_entity_poly.pdbx_strand_id
1 'polypeptide(L)'
;MRAISMRPDSADLAAGSGKDGTVAAMAPDDSLCQLRRHEAVGDRARIEIPYPKRSPEDIYSPYSMVRGITSRHTRDLILYLVSIIAGVYSLLFFVGSFGNLLNEEILFGPTALVPFGAAFLAGIGTVYQIGKRRFATVDLFSSEITARVRISASDGFIEKLISQFDHAGFREAEDRHHRQAISIEPSGELTFELFHRHYEQLGSLTPPIVDYVCDYYNYVMSVRDEIRDLQHMLTDPGVTVSERRHQVMNVLFFIDIAMFSAYRALDALIEKDINKWHAWQLSCYVGVVANNFVREVMPADDPRYSEVQHRAARYRDTVKQLNRNLKRHHARLGLKRGEMFF
;
A
#
# COMPACT_ATOMS: atom_id res chain seq x y z
N MET A 1 -12.05 -14.76 -43.97
CA MET A 1 -13.11 -14.08 -43.19
C MET A 1 -12.50 -12.81 -42.60
N ARG A 2 -13.24 -11.70 -42.78
CA ARG A 2 -12.89 -10.27 -42.76
C ARG A 2 -11.68 -9.79 -41.94
N ALA A 3 -10.69 -9.29 -42.68
CA ALA A 3 -9.78 -8.23 -42.28
C ALA A 3 -10.47 -6.86 -42.46
N ILE A 4 -10.26 -5.93 -41.53
CA ILE A 4 -10.64 -4.53 -41.69
C ILE A 4 -9.36 -3.74 -41.90
N SER A 5 -9.20 -3.33 -43.16
CA SER A 5 -8.24 -2.36 -43.65
C SER A 5 -8.87 -0.97 -43.56
N MET A 6 -8.18 0.00 -42.96
CA MET A 6 -8.42 1.41 -43.22
C MET A 6 -7.07 2.12 -43.31
N ARG A 7 -6.71 2.50 -44.53
CA ARG A 7 -5.72 3.54 -44.84
C ARG A 7 -6.46 4.84 -45.21
N PRO A 8 -5.77 5.99 -45.17
CA PRO A 8 -6.35 7.29 -44.89
C PRO A 8 -6.72 8.07 -46.14
N ASP A 9 -7.63 9.01 -46.00
CA ASP A 9 -7.81 10.11 -46.94
C ASP A 9 -7.35 11.44 -46.32
N SER A 10 -6.58 12.13 -47.14
CA SER A 10 -5.92 13.42 -46.97
C SER A 10 -6.83 14.62 -47.26
N ALA A 11 -6.46 15.77 -46.67
CA ALA A 11 -6.68 17.16 -47.15
C ALA A 11 -8.14 17.65 -47.14
N ASP A 12 -8.51 18.88 -46.78
CA ASP A 12 -7.83 20.17 -46.85
C ASP A 12 -8.52 21.21 -45.93
N LEU A 13 -7.74 22.23 -45.55
CA LEU A 13 -8.11 23.64 -45.30
C LEU A 13 -9.07 24.01 -44.13
N ALA A 14 -8.52 24.71 -43.13
CA ALA A 14 -9.01 26.05 -42.75
C ALA A 14 -8.04 26.78 -41.80
N ALA A 15 -7.59 27.95 -42.25
CA ALA A 15 -6.91 28.95 -41.45
C ALA A 15 -7.86 29.59 -40.43
N GLY A 16 -7.38 29.78 -39.20
CA GLY A 16 -8.01 30.59 -38.17
C GLY A 16 -7.00 30.84 -37.05
N SER A 17 -6.22 31.92 -37.11
CA SER A 17 -6.56 33.21 -36.48
C SER A 17 -6.79 33.10 -34.96
N GLY A 18 -5.70 33.25 -34.21
CA GLY A 18 -5.61 34.14 -33.06
C GLY A 18 -6.52 33.84 -31.86
N LYS A 19 -5.91 33.32 -30.79
CA LYS A 19 -6.01 33.91 -29.45
C LYS A 19 -4.91 33.34 -28.56
N ASP A 20 -4.04 34.25 -28.12
CA ASP A 20 -3.06 34.05 -27.06
C ASP A 20 -3.76 33.53 -25.80
N GLY A 21 -3.72 32.21 -25.63
CA GLY A 21 -3.95 31.56 -24.35
C GLY A 21 -2.64 31.59 -23.58
N THR A 22 -2.41 32.65 -22.81
CA THR A 22 -1.35 32.69 -21.82
C THR A 22 -1.63 31.59 -20.79
N VAL A 23 -1.08 30.39 -21.03
CA VAL A 23 -1.06 29.33 -20.02
C VAL A 23 -0.22 29.87 -18.89
N ALA A 24 -0.88 30.21 -17.78
CA ALA A 24 -0.22 30.60 -16.56
C ALA A 24 0.75 29.47 -16.17
N ALA A 25 2.04 29.71 -16.38
CA ALA A 25 3.10 28.86 -15.90
C ALA A 25 2.89 28.71 -14.39
N MET A 26 2.49 27.50 -13.97
CA MET A 26 2.32 27.16 -12.58
C MET A 26 3.68 27.37 -11.91
N ALA A 27 3.77 28.38 -11.05
CA ALA A 27 5.02 28.72 -10.38
C ALA A 27 5.60 27.45 -9.70
N PRO A 28 6.91 27.19 -9.83
CA PRO A 28 7.54 26.04 -9.20
C PRO A 28 7.26 26.08 -7.70
N ASP A 29 6.70 24.98 -7.18
CA ASP A 29 6.34 24.84 -5.78
C ASP A 29 7.63 24.89 -4.93
N ASP A 30 7.81 25.98 -4.17
CA ASP A 30 8.98 26.25 -3.30
C ASP A 30 9.30 25.09 -2.33
N SER A 31 8.34 24.19 -2.10
CA SER A 31 8.52 22.98 -1.32
C SER A 31 9.57 22.02 -1.91
N LEU A 32 9.79 22.02 -3.24
CA LEU A 32 10.79 21.17 -3.90
C LEU A 32 12.23 21.70 -3.73
N CYS A 33 12.42 23.02 -3.69
CA CYS A 33 13.73 23.62 -3.41
C CYS A 33 14.17 23.41 -1.96
N GLN A 34 13.22 23.28 -1.02
CA GLN A 34 13.54 22.93 0.36
C GLN A 34 14.02 21.48 0.50
N LEU A 35 13.41 20.52 -0.21
CA LEU A 35 13.88 19.13 -0.21
C LEU A 35 15.29 18.97 -0.81
N ARG A 36 15.60 19.62 -1.94
CA ARG A 36 16.95 19.55 -2.56
C ARG A 36 18.06 20.19 -1.71
N ARG A 37 17.76 21.20 -0.88
CA ARG A 37 18.79 21.79 0.01
C ARG A 37 19.20 20.88 1.17
N HIS A 38 18.35 19.93 1.55
CA HIS A 38 18.67 18.97 2.61
C HIS A 38 19.52 17.78 2.11
N GLU A 39 19.52 17.47 0.81
CA GLU A 39 20.36 16.41 0.21
C GLU A 39 21.85 16.78 0.09
N ALA A 40 22.19 18.06 0.06
CA ALA A 40 23.58 18.52 -0.06
C ALA A 40 24.39 18.40 1.24
N VAL A 41 23.75 18.08 2.37
CA VAL A 41 24.42 17.81 3.64
C VAL A 41 24.66 16.31 3.72
N GLY A 42 25.82 15.87 3.23
CA GLY A 42 26.25 14.47 3.11
C GLY A 42 26.49 13.71 4.41
N ASP A 43 25.76 14.02 5.48
CA ASP A 43 25.67 13.15 6.65
C ASP A 43 24.47 12.22 6.48
N ARG A 44 24.73 11.02 5.94
CA ARG A 44 23.82 9.88 6.02
C ARG A 44 23.68 9.47 7.50
N ALA A 45 22.99 10.28 8.29
CA ALA A 45 22.48 9.87 9.57
C ALA A 45 21.59 8.66 9.30
N ARG A 46 22.08 7.47 9.68
CA ARG A 46 21.27 6.27 9.75
C ARG A 46 20.08 6.63 10.63
N ILE A 47 18.92 6.84 10.03
CA ILE A 47 17.68 7.08 10.76
C ILE A 47 17.35 5.74 11.42
N GLU A 48 17.93 5.48 12.59
CA GLU A 48 17.50 4.41 13.47
C GLU A 48 16.13 4.82 14.00
N ILE A 49 15.08 4.41 13.31
CA ILE A 49 13.71 4.61 13.78
C ILE A 49 13.53 3.68 14.97
N PRO A 50 13.41 4.19 16.21
CA PRO A 50 13.24 3.35 17.38
C PRO A 50 11.89 2.63 17.25
N TYR A 51 11.93 1.31 17.15
CA TYR A 51 10.71 0.52 17.30
C TYR A 51 10.26 0.63 18.77
N PRO A 52 9.00 0.98 19.05
CA PRO A 52 8.49 0.91 20.40
C PRO A 52 8.58 -0.55 20.85
N LYS A 53 9.48 -0.83 21.82
CA LYS A 53 9.56 -2.14 22.47
C LYS A 53 8.22 -2.38 23.15
N ARG A 54 7.39 -3.28 22.61
CA ARG A 54 6.20 -3.74 23.32
C ARG A 54 6.63 -4.58 24.51
N SER A 55 6.11 -4.25 25.69
CA SER A 55 6.18 -5.14 26.83
C SER A 55 5.40 -6.43 26.50
N PRO A 56 5.92 -7.63 26.83
CA PRO A 56 5.15 -8.88 26.72
C PRO A 56 3.81 -8.84 27.47
N GLU A 57 3.71 -7.99 28.49
CA GLU A 57 2.52 -7.84 29.34
C GLU A 57 1.35 -7.15 28.63
N ASP A 58 1.61 -6.33 27.60
CA ASP A 58 0.57 -5.67 26.81
C ASP A 58 -0.23 -6.65 25.93
N ILE A 59 0.27 -7.87 25.72
CA ILE A 59 -0.35 -8.88 24.86
C ILE A 59 -1.59 -9.49 25.52
N TYR A 60 -1.60 -9.62 26.84
CA TYR A 60 -2.67 -10.29 27.60
C TYR A 60 -3.59 -9.33 28.36
N SER A 61 -3.46 -8.03 28.11
CA SER A 61 -4.31 -7.03 28.74
C SER A 61 -5.78 -7.21 28.34
N PRO A 62 -6.78 -7.13 29.23
CA PRO A 62 -8.20 -7.19 28.87
C PRO A 62 -8.61 -6.10 27.86
N TYR A 63 -7.82 -5.03 27.76
CA TYR A 63 -7.95 -4.01 26.72
C TYR A 63 -7.68 -4.56 25.30
N SER A 64 -6.92 -5.64 25.14
CA SER A 64 -6.69 -6.29 23.85
C SER A 64 -7.95 -7.00 23.33
N MET A 65 -8.77 -7.59 24.21
CA MET A 65 -10.06 -8.18 23.85
C MET A 65 -11.07 -7.12 23.41
N VAL A 66 -11.23 -6.04 24.19
CA VAL A 66 -12.14 -4.93 23.82
C VAL A 66 -11.70 -4.32 22.50
N ARG A 67 -10.39 -4.15 22.29
CA ARG A 67 -9.84 -3.66 21.02
C ARG A 67 -10.18 -4.58 19.85
N GLY A 68 -10.11 -5.90 20.06
CA GLY A 68 -10.53 -6.90 19.08
C GLY A 68 -12.00 -6.77 18.70
N ILE A 69 -12.88 -6.37 19.62
CA ILE A 69 -14.31 -6.14 19.34
C ILE A 69 -14.54 -4.81 18.61
N THR A 70 -13.71 -3.79 18.83
CA THR A 70 -13.85 -2.50 18.14
C THR A 70 -13.11 -2.42 16.80
N SER A 71 -12.35 -3.47 16.45
CA SER A 71 -11.56 -3.54 15.23
C SER A 71 -12.47 -3.55 14.00
N ARG A 72 -12.06 -2.86 12.93
CA ARG A 72 -12.78 -2.91 11.65
C ARG A 72 -12.70 -4.30 11.01
N HIS A 73 -11.66 -5.07 11.34
CA HIS A 73 -11.39 -6.41 10.81
C HIS A 73 -12.28 -7.51 11.40
N THR A 74 -13.01 -7.19 12.48
CA THR A 74 -13.89 -8.13 13.19
C THR A 74 -15.36 -7.69 13.16
N ARG A 75 -15.69 -6.58 12.48
CA ARG A 75 -17.07 -6.06 12.48
C ARG A 75 -18.09 -7.06 11.92
N ASP A 76 -17.72 -7.78 10.87
CA ASP A 76 -18.52 -8.87 10.30
C ASP A 76 -18.57 -10.10 11.21
N LEU A 77 -17.48 -10.41 11.93
CA LEU A 77 -17.48 -11.48 12.96
C LEU A 77 -18.42 -11.17 14.12
N ILE A 78 -18.57 -9.89 14.48
CA ILE A 78 -19.54 -9.47 15.50
C ILE A 78 -20.96 -9.67 15.01
N LEU A 79 -21.26 -9.30 13.75
CA LEU A 79 -22.58 -9.55 13.17
C LEU A 79 -22.89 -11.06 13.12
N TYR A 80 -21.89 -11.88 12.80
CA TYR A 80 -22.01 -13.33 12.83
C TYR A 80 -22.19 -13.90 14.25
N LEU A 81 -21.49 -13.33 15.25
CA LEU A 81 -21.68 -13.71 16.65
C LEU A 81 -23.09 -13.33 17.14
N VAL A 82 -23.56 -12.13 16.78
CA VAL A 82 -24.91 -11.65 17.10
C VAL A 82 -25.96 -12.54 16.45
N SER A 83 -25.76 -13.00 15.21
CA SER A 83 -26.69 -13.92 14.56
C SER A 83 -26.72 -15.30 15.22
N ILE A 84 -25.58 -15.81 15.70
CA ILE A 84 -25.53 -17.03 16.52
C ILE A 84 -26.32 -16.84 17.81
N ILE A 85 -26.09 -15.74 18.54
CA ILE A 85 -26.79 -15.43 19.79
C ILE A 85 -28.30 -15.33 19.55
N ALA A 86 -28.71 -14.59 18.51
CA ALA A 86 -30.12 -14.42 18.16
C ALA A 86 -30.77 -15.74 17.75
N GLY A 87 -30.06 -16.60 17.01
CA GLY A 87 -30.53 -17.93 16.64
C GLY A 87 -30.73 -18.83 17.87
N VAL A 88 -29.75 -18.87 18.78
CA VAL A 88 -29.85 -19.61 20.04
C VAL A 88 -31.00 -19.09 20.90
N TYR A 89 -31.13 -17.76 21.02
CA TYR A 89 -32.20 -17.15 21.81
C TYR A 89 -33.60 -17.44 21.22
N SER A 90 -33.76 -17.29 19.89
CA SER A 90 -35.02 -17.59 19.21
C SER A 90 -35.42 -19.05 19.37
N LEU A 91 -34.44 -19.95 19.32
CA LEU A 91 -34.66 -21.37 19.54
C LEU A 91 -35.04 -21.69 20.98
N LEU A 92 -34.34 -21.12 21.97
CA LEU A 92 -34.69 -21.26 23.39
C LEU A 92 -36.10 -20.72 23.68
N PHE A 93 -36.46 -19.58 23.08
CA PHE A 93 -37.79 -19.00 23.20
C PHE A 93 -38.86 -19.89 22.57
N PHE A 94 -38.59 -20.45 21.39
CA PHE A 94 -39.49 -21.39 20.72
C PHE A 94 -39.71 -22.65 21.57
N VAL A 95 -38.62 -23.24 22.08
CA VAL A 95 -38.66 -24.43 22.94
C VAL A 95 -39.43 -24.15 24.23
N GLY A 96 -39.18 -23.04 24.91
CA GLY A 96 -39.91 -22.66 26.12
C GLY A 96 -41.39 -22.38 25.87
N SER A 97 -41.72 -21.72 24.76
CA SER A 97 -43.11 -21.39 24.41
C SER A 97 -43.92 -22.64 24.04
N PHE A 98 -43.35 -23.59 23.29
CA PHE A 98 -44.00 -24.85 22.93
C PHE A 98 -44.05 -25.84 24.09
N GLY A 99 -43.03 -25.88 24.95
CA GLY A 99 -43.03 -26.72 26.14
C GLY A 99 -44.18 -26.38 27.09
N ASN A 100 -44.47 -25.10 27.28
CA ASN A 100 -45.61 -24.63 28.07
C ASN A 100 -46.98 -24.98 27.43
N LEU A 101 -47.02 -25.20 26.11
CA LEU A 101 -48.26 -25.43 25.36
C LEU A 101 -48.69 -26.90 25.38
N LEU A 102 -47.75 -27.82 25.57
CA LEU A 102 -48.01 -29.26 25.57
C LEU A 102 -48.39 -29.83 26.94
N ASN A 103 -48.30 -29.05 28.03
CA ASN A 103 -48.68 -29.46 29.40
C ASN A 103 -48.06 -30.79 29.87
N GLU A 104 -47.05 -31.29 29.17
CA GLU A 104 -46.28 -32.45 29.55
C GLU A 104 -45.09 -31.97 30.38
N GLU A 105 -44.99 -32.40 31.64
CA GLU A 105 -43.79 -32.27 32.49
C GLU A 105 -42.57 -33.05 31.93
N ILE A 106 -42.63 -33.45 30.66
CA ILE A 106 -41.66 -34.28 29.98
C ILE A 106 -40.45 -33.42 29.60
N LEU A 107 -39.40 -33.60 30.40
CA LEU A 107 -38.02 -33.73 29.92
C LEU A 107 -37.33 -32.45 29.40
N PHE A 108 -37.75 -31.25 29.83
CA PHE A 108 -36.87 -30.06 29.79
C PHE A 108 -35.85 -30.04 30.93
N GLY A 109 -35.34 -31.21 31.29
CA GLY A 109 -34.24 -31.34 32.23
C GLY A 109 -32.94 -30.74 31.68
N PRO A 110 -31.92 -30.53 32.53
CA PRO A 110 -30.63 -29.98 32.12
C PRO A 110 -29.98 -30.70 30.92
N THR A 111 -30.35 -31.96 30.65
CA THR A 111 -29.93 -32.76 29.49
C THR A 111 -30.36 -32.17 28.14
N ALA A 112 -31.52 -31.52 28.05
CA ALA A 112 -31.99 -30.88 26.81
C ALA A 112 -31.21 -29.60 26.49
N LEU A 113 -30.61 -28.95 27.51
CA LEU A 113 -29.82 -27.73 27.35
C LEU A 113 -28.36 -27.99 26.94
N VAL A 114 -27.83 -29.19 27.21
CA VAL A 114 -26.46 -29.60 26.87
C VAL A 114 -26.11 -29.40 25.37
N PRO A 115 -26.89 -29.90 24.39
CA PRO A 115 -26.54 -29.73 22.97
C PRO A 115 -26.53 -28.26 22.54
N PHE A 116 -27.37 -27.41 23.15
CA PHE A 116 -27.39 -25.98 22.85
C PHE A 116 -26.16 -25.26 23.41
N GLY A 117 -25.80 -25.55 24.66
CA GLY A 117 -24.56 -25.05 25.25
C GLY A 117 -23.35 -25.43 24.41
N ALA A 118 -23.30 -26.69 23.96
CA ALA A 118 -22.23 -27.18 23.08
C ALA A 118 -22.20 -26.46 21.73
N ALA A 119 -23.34 -26.30 21.04
CA ALA A 119 -23.42 -25.61 19.75
C ALA A 119 -23.05 -24.12 19.87
N PHE A 120 -23.49 -23.45 20.94
CA PHE A 120 -23.13 -22.06 21.22
C PHE A 120 -21.62 -21.90 21.46
N LEU A 121 -21.03 -22.74 22.30
CA LEU A 121 -19.59 -22.73 22.55
C LEU A 121 -18.78 -23.06 21.29
N ALA A 122 -19.24 -24.00 20.47
CA ALA A 122 -18.63 -24.31 19.17
C ALA A 122 -18.71 -23.12 18.19
N GLY A 123 -19.84 -22.40 18.19
CA GLY A 123 -20.03 -21.17 17.43
C GLY A 123 -19.02 -20.09 17.84
N ILE A 124 -18.95 -19.78 19.14
CA ILE A 124 -17.96 -18.83 19.69
C ILE A 124 -16.53 -19.27 19.33
N GLY A 125 -16.22 -20.55 19.50
CA GLY A 125 -14.92 -21.13 19.16
C GLY A 125 -14.55 -20.89 17.70
N THR A 126 -15.50 -21.10 16.78
CA THR A 126 -15.31 -20.84 15.35
C THR A 126 -15.03 -19.36 15.07
N VAL A 127 -15.82 -18.44 15.64
CA VAL A 127 -15.62 -16.99 15.48
C VAL A 127 -14.25 -16.56 15.98
N TYR A 128 -13.85 -17.07 17.14
CA TYR A 128 -12.55 -16.79 17.73
C TYR A 128 -11.39 -17.26 16.83
N GLN A 129 -11.46 -18.48 16.28
CA GLN A 129 -10.44 -19.00 15.39
C GLN A 129 -10.34 -18.19 14.08
N ILE A 130 -11.48 -17.77 13.51
CA ILE A 130 -11.50 -16.92 12.31
C ILE A 130 -10.87 -15.56 12.63
N GLY A 131 -11.26 -14.92 13.74
CA GLY A 131 -10.70 -13.65 14.18
C GLY A 131 -9.19 -13.72 14.39
N LYS A 132 -8.72 -14.77 15.08
CA LYS A 132 -7.28 -15.00 15.29
C LYS A 132 -6.51 -15.11 13.98
N ARG A 133 -7.02 -15.88 13.01
CA ARG A 133 -6.39 -16.04 11.69
C ARG A 133 -6.33 -14.70 10.95
N ARG A 134 -7.43 -13.94 10.91
CA ARG A 134 -7.49 -12.63 10.27
C ARG A 134 -6.48 -11.65 10.85
N PHE A 135 -6.38 -11.54 12.17
CA PHE A 135 -5.39 -10.66 12.80
C PHE A 135 -3.96 -11.08 12.47
N ALA A 136 -3.67 -12.38 12.47
CA ALA A 136 -2.36 -12.89 12.06
C ALA A 136 -2.03 -12.54 10.61
N THR A 137 -3.00 -12.66 9.70
CA THR A 137 -2.85 -12.28 8.28
C THR A 137 -2.63 -10.77 8.14
N VAL A 138 -3.39 -9.93 8.85
CA VAL A 138 -3.21 -8.47 8.84
C VAL A 138 -1.82 -8.06 9.31
N ASP A 139 -1.35 -8.64 10.43
CA ASP A 139 -0.03 -8.33 10.99
C ASP A 139 1.08 -8.80 10.04
N LEU A 140 0.94 -10.00 9.46
CA LEU A 140 1.89 -10.56 8.49
C LEU A 140 2.06 -9.63 7.28
N PHE A 141 0.98 -9.34 6.55
CA PHE A 141 1.06 -8.53 5.34
C PHE A 141 1.42 -7.07 5.62
N SER A 142 0.91 -6.48 6.71
CA SER A 142 1.29 -5.10 7.05
C SER A 142 2.78 -4.98 7.39
N SER A 143 3.34 -5.96 8.11
CA SER A 143 4.77 -5.98 8.42
C SER A 143 5.63 -6.15 7.17
N GLU A 144 5.23 -7.03 6.25
CA GLU A 144 5.97 -7.28 5.01
C GLU A 144 5.94 -6.08 4.07
N ILE A 145 4.76 -5.51 3.80
CA ILE A 145 4.63 -4.31 2.96
C ILE A 145 5.43 -3.16 3.56
N THR A 146 5.35 -2.96 4.88
CA THR A 146 6.14 -1.91 5.57
C THR A 146 7.65 -2.13 5.42
N ALA A 147 8.12 -3.38 5.57
CA ALA A 147 9.53 -3.72 5.41
C ALA A 147 10.03 -3.42 3.99
N ARG A 148 9.25 -3.77 2.96
CA ARG A 148 9.58 -3.50 1.56
C ARG A 148 9.62 -2.01 1.26
N VAL A 149 8.60 -1.28 1.68
CA VAL A 149 8.55 0.18 1.53
C VAL A 149 9.77 0.83 2.21
N ARG A 150 10.17 0.34 3.38
CA ARG A 150 11.39 0.82 4.07
C ARG A 150 12.66 0.53 3.26
N ILE A 151 12.80 -0.67 2.70
CA ILE A 151 13.95 -1.03 1.86
C ILE A 151 14.04 -0.07 0.67
N SER A 152 12.91 0.14 -0.04
CA SER A 152 12.83 1.09 -1.16
C SER A 152 13.19 2.52 -0.76
N ALA A 153 12.81 2.96 0.44
CA ALA A 153 13.15 4.29 0.95
C ALA A 153 14.64 4.41 1.37
N SER A 154 15.26 3.32 1.84
CA SER A 154 16.61 3.36 2.44
C SER A 154 17.76 3.25 1.45
N ASP A 155 17.55 2.65 0.28
CA ASP A 155 18.65 2.33 -0.65
C ASP A 155 18.99 3.48 -1.63
N GLY A 156 18.33 4.64 -1.51
CA GLY A 156 18.47 5.71 -2.49
C GLY A 156 18.16 5.23 -3.92
N PHE A 157 17.27 4.24 -4.02
CA PHE A 157 17.04 3.49 -5.25
C PHE A 157 16.40 4.35 -6.33
N ILE A 158 15.45 5.21 -5.95
CA ILE A 158 14.81 6.14 -6.88
C ILE A 158 15.80 7.17 -7.39
N GLU A 159 16.65 7.71 -6.53
CA GLU A 159 17.66 8.71 -6.87
C GLU A 159 18.68 8.14 -7.87
N LYS A 160 19.05 6.86 -7.71
CA LYS A 160 19.90 6.12 -8.67
C LYS A 160 19.19 5.92 -10.02
N LEU A 161 17.88 5.65 -10.04
CA LEU A 161 17.11 5.53 -11.28
C LEU A 161 16.98 6.89 -11.99
N ILE A 162 16.72 7.95 -11.25
CA ILE A 162 16.64 9.32 -11.77
C ILE A 162 17.98 9.74 -12.37
N SER A 163 19.09 9.51 -11.67
CA SER A 163 20.41 9.85 -12.20
C SER A 163 20.75 9.05 -13.47
N GLN A 164 20.31 7.79 -13.56
CA GLN A 164 20.43 7.01 -14.79
C GLN A 164 19.60 7.58 -15.94
N PHE A 165 18.40 8.10 -15.69
CA PHE A 165 17.60 8.75 -16.73
C PHE A 165 18.32 9.97 -17.31
N ASP A 166 18.90 10.80 -16.44
CA ASP A 166 19.65 11.99 -16.83
C ASP A 166 20.94 11.61 -17.59
N HIS A 167 21.66 10.60 -17.09
CA HIS A 167 22.95 10.14 -17.63
C HIS A 167 22.83 9.16 -18.80
N ALA A 168 21.64 8.64 -19.11
CA ALA A 168 21.42 7.77 -20.26
C ALA A 168 21.87 8.41 -21.59
N GLY A 169 22.05 9.74 -21.63
CA GLY A 169 22.59 10.48 -22.77
C GLY A 169 24.09 10.82 -22.74
N PHE A 170 24.86 10.47 -21.69
CA PHE A 170 26.25 10.90 -21.55
C PHE A 170 27.24 9.76 -21.21
N ARG A 171 28.09 9.46 -22.22
CA ARG A 171 29.45 8.88 -22.18
C ARG A 171 29.60 7.36 -22.07
N GLU A 172 29.98 6.77 -23.21
CA GLU A 172 30.58 5.44 -23.44
C GLU A 172 31.95 5.20 -22.75
N ALA A 173 32.40 6.02 -21.79
CA ALA A 173 33.82 6.04 -21.37
C ALA A 173 34.15 5.70 -19.89
N GLU A 174 33.18 5.65 -18.96
CA GLU A 174 33.42 5.27 -17.54
C GLU A 174 32.79 3.91 -17.17
N ASP A 175 32.58 3.09 -18.20
CA ASP A 175 31.55 2.07 -18.36
C ASP A 175 31.81 0.72 -17.65
N ARG A 176 32.63 0.69 -16.59
CA ARG A 176 32.84 -0.54 -15.77
C ARG A 176 32.41 -0.40 -14.32
N HIS A 177 32.59 0.77 -13.71
CA HIS A 177 32.21 0.98 -12.31
C HIS A 177 30.70 1.24 -12.14
N HIS A 178 30.03 1.83 -13.13
CA HIS A 178 28.58 2.02 -13.09
C HIS A 178 27.78 0.75 -13.39
N ARG A 179 28.33 -0.19 -14.18
CA ARG A 179 27.70 -1.51 -14.41
C ARG A 179 27.62 -2.37 -13.15
N GLN A 180 28.56 -2.21 -12.21
CA GLN A 180 28.47 -2.87 -10.89
C GLN A 180 27.46 -2.20 -9.94
N ALA A 181 27.14 -0.91 -10.13
CA ALA A 181 26.24 -0.17 -9.24
C ALA A 181 24.76 -0.57 -9.40
N ILE A 182 24.40 -1.16 -10.54
CA ILE A 182 23.09 -1.77 -10.81
C ILE A 182 23.21 -3.30 -10.82
N SER A 183 24.19 -3.86 -10.10
CA SER A 183 24.06 -5.24 -9.62
C SER A 183 23.07 -5.29 -8.46
N ILE A 184 21.89 -4.69 -8.65
CA ILE A 184 20.69 -5.16 -8.00
C ILE A 184 20.36 -6.43 -8.78
N GLU A 185 21.15 -7.49 -8.58
CA GLU A 185 20.56 -8.82 -8.71
C GLU A 185 19.43 -8.80 -7.70
N PRO A 186 18.16 -8.76 -8.14
CA PRO A 186 17.07 -8.85 -7.20
C PRO A 186 17.23 -10.25 -6.62
N SER A 187 17.83 -10.36 -5.43
CA SER A 187 18.26 -11.64 -4.85
C SER A 187 17.14 -12.63 -5.11
N GLY A 188 17.40 -13.58 -6.00
CA GLY A 188 16.37 -14.30 -6.72
C GLY A 188 15.34 -14.87 -5.75
N GLU A 189 14.07 -14.74 -6.12
CA GLU A 189 12.98 -15.62 -5.69
C GLU A 189 12.44 -15.43 -4.26
N LEU A 190 13.24 -15.07 -3.26
CA LEU A 190 12.77 -14.90 -1.87
C LEU A 190 11.78 -13.73 -1.70
N THR A 191 11.82 -12.78 -2.61
CA THR A 191 11.07 -11.52 -2.56
C THR A 191 9.57 -11.70 -2.80
N PHE A 192 9.04 -12.89 -3.10
CA PHE A 192 7.58 -13.09 -3.17
C PHE A 192 7.10 -14.37 -2.47
N GLU A 193 8.00 -15.11 -1.81
CA GLU A 193 7.65 -16.37 -1.16
C GLU A 193 6.58 -16.18 -0.08
N LEU A 194 6.63 -15.08 0.67
CA LEU A 194 5.66 -14.83 1.74
C LEU A 194 4.26 -14.64 1.16
N PHE A 195 4.11 -13.84 0.11
CA PHE A 195 2.84 -13.70 -0.60
C PHE A 195 2.35 -15.04 -1.15
N HIS A 196 3.20 -15.79 -1.87
CA HIS A 196 2.80 -17.08 -2.47
C HIS A 196 2.49 -18.17 -1.43
N ARG A 197 3.15 -18.16 -0.26
CA ARG A 197 2.88 -19.12 0.83
C ARG A 197 1.61 -18.79 1.60
N HIS A 198 1.17 -17.53 1.57
CA HIS A 198 0.09 -17.05 2.43
C HIS A 198 -1.08 -16.39 1.68
N TYR A 199 -1.11 -16.42 0.35
CA TYR A 199 -2.18 -15.78 -0.44
C TYR A 199 -3.57 -16.34 -0.10
N GLU A 200 -3.69 -17.64 0.19
CA GLU A 200 -4.96 -18.24 0.61
C GLU A 200 -5.52 -17.61 1.89
N GLN A 201 -4.63 -17.10 2.75
CA GLN A 201 -5.03 -16.45 4.00
C GLN A 201 -5.68 -15.07 3.77
N LEU A 202 -5.41 -14.44 2.62
CA LEU A 202 -6.07 -13.18 2.22
C LEU A 202 -7.57 -13.35 2.08
N GLY A 203 -8.05 -14.55 1.74
CA GLY A 203 -9.49 -14.85 1.66
C GLY A 203 -10.24 -14.66 2.99
N SER A 204 -9.52 -14.56 4.10
CA SER A 204 -10.11 -14.21 5.39
C SER A 204 -10.38 -12.70 5.54
N LEU A 205 -9.79 -11.83 4.73
CA LEU A 205 -9.95 -10.38 4.80
C LEU A 205 -11.14 -9.89 3.97
N THR A 206 -11.57 -8.64 4.18
CA THR A 206 -12.63 -8.04 3.36
C THR A 206 -12.13 -7.77 1.94
N PRO A 207 -12.96 -7.93 0.88
CA PRO A 207 -12.52 -7.83 -0.51
C PRO A 207 -11.70 -6.58 -0.86
N PRO A 208 -12.06 -5.36 -0.42
CA PRO A 208 -11.26 -4.18 -0.75
C PRO A 208 -9.83 -4.20 -0.20
N ILE A 209 -9.61 -4.88 0.93
CA ILE A 209 -8.27 -5.02 1.52
C ILE A 209 -7.45 -6.00 0.69
N VAL A 210 -8.08 -7.09 0.25
CA VAL A 210 -7.46 -8.08 -0.63
C VAL A 210 -7.03 -7.42 -1.93
N ASP A 211 -7.91 -6.62 -2.55
CA ASP A 211 -7.62 -5.90 -3.79
C ASP A 211 -6.38 -5.00 -3.63
N TYR A 212 -6.31 -4.19 -2.56
CA TYR A 212 -5.15 -3.30 -2.35
C TYR A 212 -3.84 -4.05 -2.11
N VAL A 213 -3.90 -5.18 -1.41
CA VAL A 213 -2.72 -6.02 -1.17
C VAL A 213 -2.27 -6.66 -2.49
N CYS A 214 -3.20 -7.25 -3.25
CA CYS A 214 -2.92 -7.85 -4.55
C CYS A 214 -2.37 -6.83 -5.54
N ASP A 215 -2.99 -5.66 -5.65
CA ASP A 215 -2.52 -4.55 -6.49
C ASP A 215 -1.07 -4.19 -6.14
N TYR A 216 -0.76 -4.02 -4.85
CA TYR A 216 0.60 -3.75 -4.41
C TYR A 216 1.59 -4.80 -4.92
N TYR A 217 1.36 -6.09 -4.67
CA TYR A 217 2.28 -7.14 -5.11
C TYR A 217 2.35 -7.25 -6.64
N ASN A 218 1.25 -7.06 -7.36
CA ASN A 218 1.23 -7.03 -8.82
C ASN A 218 2.14 -5.92 -9.36
N TYR A 219 2.03 -4.71 -8.83
CA TYR A 219 2.89 -3.62 -9.27
C TYR A 219 4.35 -3.80 -8.85
N VAL A 220 4.64 -4.42 -7.69
CA VAL A 220 6.03 -4.77 -7.33
C VAL A 220 6.59 -5.82 -8.30
N MET A 221 5.78 -6.77 -8.78
CA MET A 221 6.20 -7.71 -9.83
C MET A 221 6.47 -6.97 -11.14
N SER A 222 5.61 -6.03 -11.55
CA SER A 222 5.86 -5.17 -12.72
C SER A 222 7.15 -4.37 -12.58
N VAL A 223 7.42 -3.76 -11.41
CA VAL A 223 8.69 -3.06 -11.16
C VAL A 223 9.88 -4.00 -11.36
N ARG A 224 9.83 -5.22 -10.82
CA ARG A 224 10.91 -6.21 -10.99
C ARG A 224 11.13 -6.55 -12.46
N ASP A 225 10.05 -6.81 -13.19
CA ASP A 225 10.13 -7.26 -14.58
C ASP A 225 10.66 -6.11 -15.47
N GLU A 226 10.23 -4.88 -15.23
CA GLU A 226 10.73 -3.68 -15.92
C GLU A 226 12.20 -3.37 -15.58
N ILE A 227 12.66 -3.66 -14.36
CA ILE A 227 14.09 -3.57 -13.99
C ILE A 227 14.91 -4.61 -14.73
N ARG A 228 14.40 -5.84 -14.89
CA ARG A 228 15.09 -6.90 -15.66
C ARG A 228 15.21 -6.50 -17.12
N ASP A 229 14.13 -5.99 -17.70
CA ASP A 229 14.13 -5.49 -19.08
C ASP A 229 15.12 -4.32 -19.25
N LEU A 230 15.16 -3.40 -18.28
CA LEU A 230 16.15 -2.33 -18.25
C LEU A 230 17.59 -2.88 -18.20
N GLN A 231 17.86 -3.88 -17.35
CA GLN A 231 19.18 -4.52 -17.27
C GLN A 231 19.59 -5.15 -18.61
N HIS A 232 18.67 -5.82 -19.29
CA HIS A 232 18.91 -6.36 -20.63
C HIS A 232 19.21 -5.24 -21.64
N MET A 233 18.41 -4.18 -21.67
CA MET A 233 18.60 -3.03 -22.56
C MET A 233 19.92 -2.28 -22.33
N LEU A 234 20.44 -2.27 -21.10
CA LEU A 234 21.74 -1.66 -20.78
C LEU A 234 22.91 -2.47 -21.34
N THR A 235 22.74 -3.78 -21.53
CA THR A 235 23.78 -4.66 -22.11
C THR A 235 23.72 -4.74 -23.63
N ASP A 236 22.59 -4.38 -24.24
CA ASP A 236 22.39 -4.43 -25.67
C ASP A 236 22.90 -3.15 -26.36
N PRO A 237 23.90 -3.24 -27.26
CA PRO A 237 24.42 -2.09 -27.99
C PRO A 237 23.44 -1.54 -29.05
N GLY A 238 22.40 -2.28 -29.43
CA GLY A 238 21.41 -1.85 -30.41
C GLY A 238 20.32 -0.93 -29.86
N VAL A 239 20.20 -0.83 -28.53
CA VAL A 239 19.14 -0.06 -27.88
C VAL A 239 19.50 1.42 -27.80
N THR A 240 18.58 2.27 -28.27
CA THR A 240 18.74 3.71 -28.28
C THR A 240 18.63 4.33 -26.88
N VAL A 241 19.22 5.51 -26.71
CA VAL A 241 19.08 6.31 -25.47
C VAL A 241 17.62 6.60 -25.14
N SER A 242 16.79 6.84 -26.17
CA SER A 242 15.37 7.14 -26.01
C SER A 242 14.61 5.95 -25.42
N GLU A 243 14.88 4.73 -25.89
CA GLU A 243 14.27 3.50 -25.37
C GLU A 243 14.66 3.26 -23.91
N ARG A 244 15.94 3.44 -23.56
CA ARG A 244 16.39 3.31 -22.16
C ARG A 244 15.71 4.33 -21.24
N ARG A 245 15.57 5.58 -21.68
CA ARG A 245 14.85 6.62 -20.92
C ARG A 245 13.38 6.26 -20.73
N HIS A 246 12.73 5.79 -21.79
CA HIS A 246 11.35 5.32 -21.70
C HIS A 246 11.21 4.17 -20.69
N GLN A 247 12.16 3.24 -20.68
CA GLN A 247 12.18 2.12 -19.75
C GLN A 247 12.37 2.56 -18.29
N VAL A 248 13.30 3.49 -18.02
CA VAL A 248 13.46 4.05 -16.67
C VAL A 248 12.20 4.79 -16.21
N MET A 249 11.55 5.53 -17.11
CA MET A 249 10.25 6.17 -16.84
C MET A 249 9.18 5.12 -16.49
N ASN A 250 9.12 3.98 -17.19
CA ASN A 250 8.19 2.88 -16.87
C ASN A 250 8.47 2.31 -15.48
N VAL A 251 9.73 2.03 -15.14
CA VAL A 251 10.12 1.57 -13.79
C VAL A 251 9.63 2.56 -12.72
N LEU A 252 9.90 3.86 -12.89
CA LEU A 252 9.48 4.89 -11.93
C LEU A 252 7.96 5.05 -11.86
N PHE A 253 7.24 4.89 -12.97
CA PHE A 253 5.79 4.87 -13.01
C PHE A 253 5.21 3.69 -12.21
N PHE A 254 5.76 2.48 -12.37
CA PHE A 254 5.31 1.33 -11.58
C PHE A 254 5.68 1.45 -10.11
N ILE A 255 6.82 2.08 -9.77
CA ILE A 255 7.17 2.40 -8.38
C ILE A 255 6.14 3.36 -7.77
N ASP A 256 5.76 4.43 -8.48
CA ASP A 256 4.71 5.36 -8.06
C ASP A 256 3.40 4.61 -7.72
N ILE A 257 2.91 3.78 -8.66
CA ILE A 257 1.67 3.03 -8.43
C ILE A 257 1.81 1.99 -7.31
N ALA A 258 2.93 1.28 -7.24
CA ALA A 258 3.19 0.34 -6.16
C ALA A 258 3.16 1.05 -4.80
N MET A 259 3.81 2.21 -4.66
CA MET A 259 3.80 2.96 -3.40
C MET A 259 2.42 3.52 -3.05
N PHE A 260 1.65 3.96 -4.05
CA PHE A 260 0.27 4.39 -3.84
C PHE A 260 -0.62 3.21 -3.36
N SER A 261 -0.45 2.04 -3.95
CA SER A 261 -1.16 0.81 -3.57
C SER A 261 -0.74 0.34 -2.18
N ALA A 262 0.56 0.42 -1.86
CA ALA A 262 1.09 0.16 -0.52
C ALA A 262 0.44 1.06 0.52
N TYR A 263 0.32 2.37 0.24
CA TYR A 263 -0.35 3.31 1.12
C TYR A 263 -1.80 2.89 1.41
N ARG A 264 -2.57 2.52 0.39
CA ARG A 264 -3.96 2.06 0.53
C ARG A 264 -4.05 0.74 1.31
N ALA A 265 -3.18 -0.21 1.00
CA ALA A 265 -3.10 -1.49 1.72
C ALA A 265 -2.76 -1.28 3.20
N LEU A 266 -1.75 -0.45 3.51
CA LEU A 266 -1.34 -0.15 4.87
C LEU A 266 -2.39 0.66 5.64
N ASP A 267 -3.09 1.60 4.98
CA ASP A 267 -4.26 2.27 5.55
C ASP A 267 -5.33 1.25 5.95
N ALA A 268 -5.61 0.29 5.07
CA ALA A 268 -6.60 -0.76 5.24
C ALA A 268 -6.20 -1.85 6.25
N LEU A 269 -4.92 -2.17 6.39
CA LEU A 269 -4.42 -3.21 7.28
C LEU A 269 -4.18 -2.66 8.70
N ILE A 270 -3.44 -1.56 8.83
CA ILE A 270 -2.97 -1.07 10.14
C ILE A 270 -4.04 -0.20 10.80
N GLU A 271 -4.55 -0.66 11.94
CA GLU A 271 -5.51 0.12 12.74
C GLU A 271 -4.83 1.08 13.72
N LYS A 272 -3.63 0.75 14.23
CA LYS A 272 -2.96 1.58 15.24
C LYS A 272 -2.32 2.81 14.60
N ASP A 273 -2.78 3.98 15.01
CA ASP A 273 -2.36 5.29 14.46
C ASP A 273 -0.85 5.48 14.33
N ILE A 274 -0.05 5.09 15.33
CA ILE A 274 1.41 5.33 15.32
C ILE A 274 2.08 4.53 14.21
N ASN A 275 1.89 3.20 14.19
CA ASN A 275 2.49 2.34 13.16
C ASN A 275 1.99 2.71 11.77
N LYS A 276 0.70 3.08 11.68
CA LYS A 276 0.05 3.50 10.45
C LYS A 276 0.71 4.76 9.88
N TRP A 277 0.93 5.77 10.72
CA TRP A 277 1.54 7.04 10.31
C TRP A 277 2.96 6.85 9.76
N HIS A 278 3.80 6.05 10.41
CA HIS A 278 5.16 5.78 9.92
C HIS A 278 5.15 5.06 8.56
N ALA A 279 4.32 4.03 8.42
CA ALA A 279 4.21 3.27 7.19
C ALA A 279 3.66 4.14 6.03
N TRP A 280 2.72 5.04 6.34
CA TRP A 280 2.22 6.04 5.40
C TRP A 280 3.29 7.04 4.97
N GLN A 281 4.06 7.56 5.92
CA GLN A 281 5.11 8.54 5.60
C GLN A 281 6.14 7.95 4.64
N LEU A 282 6.59 6.72 4.88
CA LEU A 282 7.58 6.06 4.01
C LEU A 282 7.01 5.81 2.61
N SER A 283 5.79 5.27 2.50
CA SER A 283 5.16 5.02 1.20
C SER A 283 4.89 6.32 0.42
N CYS A 284 4.45 7.38 1.11
CA CYS A 284 4.25 8.68 0.48
C CYS A 284 5.56 9.33 0.06
N TYR A 285 6.64 9.23 0.84
CA TYR A 285 7.93 9.80 0.49
C TYR A 285 8.43 9.22 -0.84
N VAL A 286 8.54 7.89 -0.92
CA VAL A 286 9.00 7.17 -2.12
C VAL A 286 8.06 7.44 -3.30
N GLY A 287 6.74 7.37 -3.09
CA GLY A 287 5.75 7.64 -4.13
C GLY A 287 5.76 9.07 -4.66
N VAL A 288 5.89 10.09 -3.80
CA VAL A 288 5.92 11.50 -4.21
C VAL A 288 7.13 11.81 -5.09
N VAL A 289 8.31 11.30 -4.73
CA VAL A 289 9.53 11.50 -5.53
C VAL A 289 9.36 10.88 -6.91
N ALA A 290 8.94 9.62 -6.98
CA ALA A 290 8.68 8.94 -8.25
C ALA A 290 7.59 9.65 -9.08
N ASN A 291 6.46 10.01 -8.46
CA ASN A 291 5.34 10.68 -9.14
C ASN A 291 5.73 12.05 -9.71
N ASN A 292 6.47 12.86 -8.94
CA ASN A 292 6.93 14.17 -9.39
C ASN A 292 7.85 14.04 -10.60
N PHE A 293 8.80 13.10 -10.55
CA PHE A 293 9.70 12.85 -11.67
C PHE A 293 8.92 12.40 -12.91
N VAL A 294 8.06 11.38 -12.77
CA VAL A 294 7.25 10.86 -13.88
C VAL A 294 6.38 11.98 -14.48
N ARG A 295 5.78 12.84 -13.66
CA ARG A 295 4.98 13.97 -14.14
C ARG A 295 5.78 14.98 -14.96
N GLU A 296 7.06 15.17 -14.64
CA GLU A 296 7.95 16.10 -15.35
C GLU A 296 8.39 15.54 -16.71
N VAL A 297 8.68 14.24 -16.78
CA VAL A 297 9.25 13.62 -17.98
C VAL A 297 8.22 12.95 -18.90
N MET A 298 7.04 12.59 -18.38
CA MET A 298 6.01 11.89 -19.13
C MET A 298 5.30 12.83 -20.12
N PRO A 299 5.20 12.46 -21.41
CA PRO A 299 4.47 13.23 -22.40
C PRO A 299 2.99 13.41 -22.02
N ALA A 300 2.41 14.57 -22.33
CA ALA A 300 1.02 14.86 -22.00
C ALA A 300 0.00 14.05 -22.83
N ASP A 301 0.43 13.50 -23.97
CA ASP A 301 -0.33 12.60 -24.83
C ASP A 301 -0.27 11.13 -24.36
N ASP A 302 0.60 10.79 -23.40
CA ASP A 302 0.61 9.46 -22.79
C ASP A 302 -0.69 9.24 -22.01
N PRO A 303 -1.44 8.14 -22.25
CA PRO A 303 -2.71 7.88 -21.56
C PRO A 303 -2.57 7.84 -20.03
N ARG A 304 -1.37 7.49 -19.52
CA ARG A 304 -1.05 7.40 -18.10
C ARG A 304 -0.90 8.76 -17.42
N TYR A 305 -0.68 9.83 -18.20
CA TYR A 305 -0.41 11.18 -17.68
C TYR A 305 -1.56 11.68 -16.77
N SER A 306 -2.80 11.44 -17.20
CA SER A 306 -3.99 11.82 -16.43
C SER A 306 -4.05 11.14 -15.05
N GLU A 307 -3.62 9.89 -14.96
CA GLU A 307 -3.58 9.15 -13.70
C GLU A 307 -2.47 9.65 -12.77
N VAL A 308 -1.29 9.95 -13.33
CA VAL A 308 -0.16 10.54 -12.60
C VAL A 308 -0.58 11.87 -11.96
N GLN A 309 -1.31 12.71 -12.70
CA GLN A 309 -1.87 13.97 -12.20
C GLN A 309 -2.90 13.77 -11.09
N HIS A 310 -3.82 12.81 -11.26
CA HIS A 310 -4.79 12.47 -10.23
C HIS A 310 -4.09 11.97 -8.94
N ARG A 311 -3.06 11.12 -9.06
CA ARG A 311 -2.27 10.66 -7.92
C ARG A 311 -1.50 11.80 -7.25
N ALA A 312 -0.94 12.75 -8.01
CA ALA A 312 -0.29 13.93 -7.46
C ALA A 312 -1.23 14.75 -6.54
N ALA A 313 -2.50 14.92 -6.94
CA ALA A 313 -3.50 15.57 -6.10
C ALA A 313 -3.73 14.79 -4.79
N ARG A 314 -3.85 13.46 -4.88
CA ARG A 314 -4.01 12.59 -3.71
C ARG A 314 -2.81 12.65 -2.77
N TYR A 315 -1.59 12.62 -3.29
CA TYR A 315 -0.40 12.77 -2.47
C TYR A 315 -0.38 14.10 -1.72
N ARG A 316 -0.77 15.21 -2.36
CA ARG A 316 -0.86 16.50 -1.67
C ARG A 316 -1.84 16.46 -0.50
N ASP A 317 -2.98 15.83 -0.67
CA ASP A 317 -3.98 15.69 0.41
C ASP A 317 -3.47 14.78 1.54
N THR A 318 -2.82 13.67 1.20
CA THR A 318 -2.22 12.75 2.16
C THR A 318 -1.09 13.42 2.95
N VAL A 319 -0.19 14.15 2.29
CA VAL A 319 0.89 14.90 2.94
C VAL A 319 0.32 15.97 3.89
N LYS A 320 -0.73 16.70 3.48
CA LYS A 320 -1.45 17.63 4.37
C LYS A 320 -2.03 16.92 5.59
N GLN A 321 -2.57 15.71 5.42
CA GLN A 321 -3.09 14.90 6.53
C GLN A 321 -1.97 14.42 7.46
N LEU A 322 -0.86 13.91 6.92
CA LEU A 322 0.32 13.50 7.67
C LEU A 322 0.87 14.67 8.51
N ASN A 323 1.01 15.85 7.91
CA ASN A 323 1.47 17.05 8.60
C ASN A 323 0.52 17.49 9.73
N ARG A 324 -0.80 17.36 9.54
CA ARG A 324 -1.78 17.63 10.60
C ARG A 324 -1.66 16.63 11.75
N ASN A 325 -1.48 15.35 11.44
CA ASN A 325 -1.34 14.30 12.45
C ASN A 325 -0.03 14.46 13.23
N LEU A 326 1.07 14.77 12.56
CA LEU A 326 2.37 15.04 13.18
C LEU A 326 2.28 16.23 14.16
N LYS A 327 1.66 17.34 13.74
CA LYS A 327 1.43 18.51 14.60
C LYS A 327 0.62 18.16 15.86
N ARG A 328 -0.43 17.34 15.71
CA ARG A 328 -1.24 16.87 16.85
C ARG A 328 -0.44 15.97 17.79
N HIS A 329 0.39 15.09 17.23
CA HIS A 329 1.22 14.20 18.03
C HIS A 329 2.27 14.97 18.83
N HIS A 330 2.97 15.92 18.20
CA HIS A 330 3.93 16.80 18.89
C HIS A 330 3.27 17.63 19.99
N ALA A 331 2.08 18.18 19.72
CA ALA A 331 1.33 18.93 20.73
C ALA A 331 0.98 18.07 21.96
N ARG A 332 0.71 16.77 21.78
CA ARG A 332 0.48 15.83 22.89
C ARG A 332 1.74 15.51 23.68
N LEU A 333 2.91 15.49 23.02
CA LEU A 333 4.20 15.21 23.66
C LEU A 333 4.85 16.45 24.29
N GLY A 334 4.29 17.65 24.06
CA GLY A 334 4.88 18.91 24.56
C GLY A 334 6.18 19.31 23.84
N LEU A 335 6.50 18.68 22.70
CA LEU A 335 7.70 18.98 21.91
C LEU A 335 7.55 20.35 21.24
N LYS A 336 8.57 21.20 21.36
CA LYS A 336 8.60 22.52 20.73
C LYS A 336 8.95 22.38 19.24
N ARG A 337 8.44 23.27 18.39
CA ARG A 337 8.69 23.28 16.93
C ARG A 337 10.18 23.25 16.52
N GLY A 338 11.10 23.66 17.40
CA GLY A 338 12.53 23.68 17.12
C GLY A 338 13.23 22.31 17.17
N GLU A 339 12.57 21.26 17.65
CA GLU A 339 13.14 19.90 17.77
C GLU A 339 12.75 19.00 16.59
N MET A 340 12.25 19.58 15.50
CA MET A 340 11.84 18.84 14.30
C MET A 340 13.05 18.51 13.42
N PHE A 341 13.46 17.24 13.39
CA PHE A 341 14.31 16.69 12.34
C PHE A 341 13.42 16.08 11.26
N PHE A 342 13.17 16.80 10.16
CA PHE A 342 12.80 16.20 8.87
C PHE A 342 13.25 17.12 7.74
#